data_AF-A0A6J4J7U6-F1
#
_entry.id   AF-A0A6J4J7U6-F1
#
_cell.length_a   1.000
_cell.length_b   1.000
_cell.length_c   1.000
_cell.angle_alpha   90.00
_cell.angle_beta   90.00
_cell.angle_gamma   90.00
#
_symmetry.space_group_name_H-M   'P 1'
#
loop_
_entity.id
_entity.type
_entity.pdbx_description
1 polymer ?
#
loop_
_entity_poly.entity_id
_entity_poly.type
_entity_poly.pdbx_seq_one_letter_code
_entity_poly.pdbx_strand_id
1 'polypeptide(L)'
;MSSSLFLFHVLVIVGSFQGILTSVLLWLSPSKNQSKILLSGVLVVFVLLSFKILLHTLHLWDLPYGRYFPLAIDLVIQPLFYLYVLSLTSPHYRLTRKDVYHFIPALLFML
;
A
#
# COMPACT_ATOMS: atom_id res chain seq x y z
N MET A 1 -15.84 0.20 -23.83
CA MET A 1 -14.84 -0.60 -23.08
C MET A 1 -15.13 -2.07 -23.33
N SER A 2 -14.11 -2.91 -23.52
CA SER A 2 -14.33 -4.36 -23.58
C SER A 2 -14.88 -4.85 -22.24
N SER A 3 -15.73 -5.88 -22.25
CA SER A 3 -16.31 -6.44 -21.01
C SER A 3 -15.24 -6.89 -20.00
N SER A 4 -14.06 -7.30 -20.49
CA SER A 4 -12.90 -7.66 -19.67
C SER A 4 -12.34 -6.47 -18.89
N LEU A 5 -12.19 -5.30 -19.53
CA LEU A 5 -11.69 -4.10 -18.87
C LEU A 5 -12.68 -3.58 -17.82
N PHE A 6 -13.98 -3.61 -18.12
CA PHE A 6 -15.01 -3.23 -17.16
C PHE A 6 -14.93 -4.10 -15.89
N LEU A 7 -14.90 -5.42 -16.04
CA LEU A 7 -14.78 -6.35 -14.91
C LEU A 7 -13.49 -6.12 -14.10
N PHE A 8 -12.37 -5.88 -14.80
CA PHE A 8 -11.11 -5.54 -14.15
C PHE A 8 -11.24 -4.30 -13.26
N HIS A 9 -11.80 -3.19 -13.77
CA HIS A 9 -11.98 -1.98 -12.98
C HIS A 9 -12.87 -2.20 -11.75
N VAL A 10 -13.97 -2.93 -11.92
CA VAL A 10 -14.88 -3.25 -10.81
C VAL A 10 -14.14 -4.03 -9.72
N LEU A 11 -13.37 -5.05 -10.08
CA LEU A 11 -12.59 -5.84 -9.12
C LEU A 11 -11.56 -4.98 -8.38
N VAL A 12 -10.83 -4.12 -9.10
CA VAL A 12 -9.81 -3.26 -8.50
C VAL A 12 -10.45 -2.23 -7.55
N ILE A 13 -11.59 -1.65 -7.91
CA ILE A 13 -12.32 -0.70 -7.06
C ILE A 13 -12.84 -1.38 -5.79
N VAL A 14 -13.50 -2.53 -5.94
CA VAL A 14 -14.04 -3.30 -4.79
C VAL A 14 -12.92 -3.74 -3.86
N GLY A 15 -11.83 -4.28 -4.41
CA GLY A 15 -10.65 -4.67 -3.65
C GLY A 15 -10.01 -3.48 -2.93
N SER A 16 -9.92 -2.32 -3.59
CA SER A 16 -9.39 -1.09 -2.98
C SER A 16 -10.27 -0.62 -1.83
N PHE A 17 -11.60 -0.64 -2.00
CA PHE A 17 -12.53 -0.28 -0.95
C PHE A 17 -12.40 -1.21 0.27
N GLN A 18 -12.32 -2.53 0.03
CA GLN A 18 -12.08 -3.51 1.10
C GLN A 18 -10.74 -3.28 1.80
N GLY A 19 -9.69 -2.97 1.05
CA GLY A 19 -8.36 -2.66 1.58
C GLY A 19 -8.37 -1.42 2.48
N ILE A 20 -9.02 -0.33 2.04
CA ILE A 20 -9.19 0.90 2.83
C ILE A 20 -9.94 0.59 4.12
N LEU A 21 -11.12 -0.05 4.02
CA LEU A 21 -11.95 -0.35 5.18
C LEU A 21 -11.18 -1.21 6.20
N THR A 22 -10.53 -2.27 5.73
CA THR A 22 -9.77 -3.18 6.59
C THR A 22 -8.57 -2.48 7.23
N SER A 23 -7.85 -1.64 6.47
CA SER A 23 -6.73 -0.87 7.00
C SER A 23 -7.17 0.09 8.10
N VAL A 24 -8.27 0.82 7.91
CA VAL A 24 -8.84 1.73 8.91
C VAL A 24 -9.25 0.95 10.17
N LEU A 25 -9.94 -0.18 10.01
CA LEU A 25 -10.36 -1.01 11.16
C LEU A 25 -9.16 -1.56 11.94
N LEU A 26 -8.09 -1.97 11.25
CA LEU A 26 -6.85 -2.41 11.91
C LEU A 26 -6.16 -1.28 12.66
N TRP A 27 -6.14 -0.08 12.08
CA TRP A 27 -5.54 1.11 12.70
C TRP A 27 -6.30 1.57 13.95
N LEU A 28 -7.63 1.51 13.93
CA LEU A 28 -8.51 1.88 15.05
C LEU A 28 -8.65 0.76 16.09
N SER A 29 -8.08 -0.43 15.86
CA SER A 29 -8.20 -1.56 16.77
C SER A 29 -7.61 -1.24 18.15
N PRO A 30 -8.33 -1.49 19.27
CA PRO A 30 -7.86 -1.17 20.61
C PRO A 30 -6.63 -1.98 21.03
N SER A 31 -6.48 -3.20 20.49
CA SER A 31 -5.26 -3.98 20.68
C SER A 31 -4.17 -3.46 19.71
N LYS A 32 -3.33 -2.55 20.19
CA LYS A 32 -2.21 -2.01 19.40
C LYS A 32 -1.08 -3.04 19.25
N ASN A 33 -1.32 -4.06 18.43
CA ASN A 33 -0.31 -5.02 18.00
C ASN A 33 0.45 -4.45 16.80
N GLN A 34 1.78 -4.46 16.85
CA GLN A 34 2.65 -3.99 15.76
C GLN A 34 2.37 -4.70 14.44
N SER A 35 2.05 -6.00 14.45
CA SER A 35 1.68 -6.73 13.23
C SER A 35 0.42 -6.17 12.59
N LYS A 36 -0.55 -5.70 13.40
CA LYS A 36 -1.77 -5.06 12.87
C LYS A 36 -1.47 -3.70 12.22
N ILE A 37 -0.59 -2.92 12.84
CA ILE A 37 -0.15 -1.62 12.31
C ILE A 37 0.61 -1.81 11.00
N LEU A 38 1.54 -2.77 10.95
CA LEU A 38 2.28 -3.11 9.74
C LEU A 38 1.37 -3.63 8.63
N LEU A 39 0.42 -4.50 8.95
CA LEU A 39 -0.57 -5.00 8.00
C LEU A 39 -1.46 -3.88 7.46
N SER A 40 -1.88 -2.94 8.31
CA SER A 40 -2.60 -1.74 7.88
C SER A 40 -1.77 -0.94 6.87
N GLY A 41 -0.47 -0.72 7.15
CA GLY A 41 0.45 -0.07 6.21
C GLY A 41 0.57 -0.80 4.88
N VAL A 42 0.72 -2.13 4.90
CA VAL A 42 0.75 -2.98 3.69
C VAL A 42 -0.52 -2.78 2.87
N LEU A 43 -1.70 -2.81 3.50
CA LEU A 43 -2.98 -2.60 2.81
C LEU A 43 -3.10 -1.20 2.21
N VAL A 44 -2.63 -0.15 2.89
CA VAL A 44 -2.61 1.21 2.33
C VAL A 44 -1.76 1.25 1.07
N VAL A 45 -0.57 0.65 1.09
CA VAL A 45 0.31 0.62 -0.09
C VAL A 45 -0.35 -0.16 -1.23
N PHE A 46 -0.98 -1.31 -0.97
CA PHE A 46 -1.73 -2.04 -1.99
C PHE A 46 -2.88 -1.24 -2.61
N VAL A 47 -3.59 -0.44 -1.81
CA VAL A 47 -4.63 0.46 -2.31
C VAL A 47 -4.03 1.54 -3.21
N LEU A 48 -2.90 2.14 -2.82
CA LEU A 48 -2.21 3.15 -3.64
C LEU A 48 -1.70 2.57 -4.96
N LEU A 49 -1.18 1.34 -4.94
CA LEU A 49 -0.77 0.60 -6.14
C LEU A 49 -1.95 0.30 -7.06
N SER A 50 -3.06 -0.16 -6.49
CA SER A 50 -4.30 -0.41 -7.21
C SER A 50 -4.83 0.88 -7.86
N PHE A 51 -4.76 2.00 -7.13
CA PHE A 51 -5.13 3.31 -7.63
C PHE A 51 -4.21 3.78 -8.77
N LYS A 52 -2.89 3.57 -8.68
CA LYS A 52 -1.95 3.84 -9.78
C LYS A 52 -2.34 3.10 -11.07
N ILE A 53 -2.73 1.83 -10.95
CA ILE A 53 -3.18 1.05 -12.11
C ILE A 53 -4.48 1.61 -12.68
N LEU A 54 -5.43 2.03 -11.84
CA LEU A 54 -6.65 2.72 -12.28
C LEU A 54 -6.33 4.04 -12.99
N LEU A 55 -5.36 4.82 -12.52
CA LEU A 55 -4.95 6.06 -13.18
C LEU A 55 -4.50 5.81 -14.62
N HIS A 56 -3.68 4.79 -14.85
CA HIS A 56 -3.22 4.44 -16.20
C HIS A 56 -4.35 3.89 -17.06
N THR A 57 -5.15 2.95 -16.55
CA THR A 57 -6.18 2.26 -17.34
C THR A 57 -7.39 3.14 -17.67
N LEU A 58 -7.69 4.12 -16.82
CA LEU A 58 -8.72 5.13 -17.06
C LEU A 58 -8.19 6.39 -17.79
N HIS A 59 -6.92 6.39 -18.22
CA HIS A 59 -6.26 7.52 -18.88
C HIS A 59 -6.25 8.81 -18.04
N LEU A 60 -6.41 8.69 -16.71
CA LEU A 60 -6.29 9.80 -15.76
C LEU A 60 -4.84 10.23 -15.56
N TRP A 61 -3.88 9.36 -15.91
CA TRP A 61 -2.45 9.66 -15.91
C TRP A 61 -2.08 10.78 -16.91
N ASP A 62 -2.87 10.96 -17.96
CA ASP A 62 -2.63 11.98 -18.99
C ASP A 62 -3.01 13.38 -18.53
N LEU A 63 -3.82 13.49 -17.46
CA LEU A 63 -4.19 14.77 -16.87
C LEU A 63 -2.97 15.43 -16.18
N PRO A 64 -2.89 16.77 -16.18
CA PRO A 64 -1.76 17.50 -15.57
C PRO A 64 -1.49 17.09 -14.12
N TYR A 65 -2.55 16.81 -13.36
CA TYR A 65 -2.48 16.42 -11.96
C TYR A 65 -2.13 14.94 -11.75
N GLY A 66 -2.43 14.06 -12.71
CA GLY A 66 -2.18 12.62 -12.60
C GLY A 66 -0.70 12.27 -12.50
N ARG A 67 0.16 13.10 -13.11
CA ARG A 67 1.62 12.93 -13.14
C ARG A 67 2.30 13.17 -11.79
N TYR A 68 1.63 13.84 -10.85
CA TYR A 68 2.17 14.07 -9.49
C TYR A 68 1.92 12.89 -8.55
N PHE A 69 1.25 11.82 -9.03
CA PHE A 69 1.06 10.63 -8.21
C PHE A 69 2.41 9.95 -7.92
N PRO A 70 2.72 9.60 -6.66
CA PRO A 70 4.05 9.15 -6.26
C PRO A 70 4.42 7.82 -6.94
N LEU A 71 5.33 7.90 -7.90
CA LEU A 71 5.76 6.78 -8.72
C LEU A 71 6.48 5.69 -7.91
N ALA A 72 7.26 6.08 -6.89
CA ALA A 72 8.10 5.20 -6.10
C ALA A 72 7.37 4.45 -4.98
N ILE A 73 6.04 4.56 -4.87
CA ILE A 73 5.25 3.81 -3.87
C ILE A 73 5.44 2.29 -3.99
N ASP A 74 5.78 1.81 -5.20
CA ASP A 74 6.17 0.42 -5.49
C ASP A 74 7.34 -0.06 -4.64
N LEU A 75 8.23 0.83 -4.17
CA LEU A 75 9.39 0.49 -3.35
C LEU A 75 9.10 0.44 -1.85
N VAL A 76 7.90 0.86 -1.44
CA VAL A 76 7.48 0.87 -0.03
C VAL A 76 6.95 -0.50 0.38
N ILE A 77 6.42 -1.28 -0.58
CA ILE A 77 5.76 -2.56 -0.29
C ILE A 77 6.73 -3.63 0.21
N GLN A 78 7.93 -3.73 -0.35
CA GLN A 78 8.92 -4.75 0.00
C GLN A 78 9.37 -4.63 1.47
N PRO A 79 9.83 -3.46 1.96
CA PRO A 79 10.21 -3.32 3.35
C PRO A 79 9.02 -3.46 4.31
N LEU A 80 7.82 -2.95 3.96
CA LEU A 80 6.61 -3.16 4.77
C LEU A 80 6.28 -4.64 4.93
N PHE A 81 6.32 -5.41 3.84
CA PHE A 81 6.00 -6.82 3.86
C PHE A 81 7.04 -7.61 4.66
N TYR A 82 8.33 -7.30 4.50
CA TYR A 82 9.41 -7.86 5.30
C TYR A 82 9.19 -7.62 6.80
N LEU A 83 8.94 -6.38 7.21
CA LEU A 83 8.72 -6.03 8.62
C LEU A 83 7.44 -6.67 9.17
N TYR A 84 6.39 -6.77 8.36
CA TYR A 84 5.16 -7.48 8.72
C TYR A 84 5.44 -8.95 9.02
N VAL A 85 6.11 -9.67 8.11
CA VAL A 85 6.47 -11.07 8.31
C VAL A 85 7.35 -11.22 9.55
N LEU A 86 8.38 -10.37 9.69
CA LEU A 86 9.26 -10.37 10.86
C LEU A 86 8.48 -10.21 12.17
N SER A 87 7.48 -9.33 12.19
CA SER A 87 6.62 -9.14 13.36
C SER A 87 5.76 -10.35 13.73
N LEU A 88 5.48 -11.24 12.77
CA LEU A 88 4.71 -12.47 13.00
C LEU A 88 5.61 -13.64 13.39
N THR A 89 6.81 -13.73 12.82
CA THR A 89 7.67 -14.91 12.96
C THR A 89 8.69 -14.80 14.08
N SER A 90 9.04 -13.58 14.51
CA SER A 90 10.06 -13.36 15.54
C SER A 90 9.44 -13.02 16.90
N PRO A 91 9.58 -13.91 17.91
CA PRO A 91 9.14 -13.62 19.26
C PRO A 91 9.79 -12.34 19.78
N HIS A 92 9.00 -11.45 20.38
CA HIS A 92 9.45 -10.16 20.95
C HIS A 92 10.00 -9.13 19.96
N TYR A 93 9.82 -9.31 18.65
CA TYR A 93 10.16 -8.28 17.68
C TYR A 93 9.43 -6.96 18.01
N ARG A 94 10.17 -5.85 17.89
CA ARG A 94 9.63 -4.49 18.00
C ARG A 94 10.22 -3.63 16.91
N LEU A 95 9.36 -2.84 16.26
CA LEU A 95 9.78 -1.79 15.35
C LEU A 95 10.76 -0.83 16.03
N THR A 96 11.93 -0.67 15.42
CA THR A 96 13.02 0.19 15.83
C THR A 96 13.25 1.29 14.80
N ARG A 97 14.04 2.31 15.17
CA ARG A 97 14.45 3.35 14.22
C ARG A 97 15.34 2.82 13.09
N LYS A 98 16.04 1.69 13.29
CA LYS A 98 16.88 1.09 12.26
C LYS A 98 16.05 0.51 11.12
N ASP A 99 14.84 0.04 11.42
CA ASP A 99 13.94 -0.53 10.41
C ASP A 99 13.46 0.53 9.40
N VAL A 100 13.48 1.81 9.77
CA VAL A 100 13.16 2.93 8.87
C VAL A 100 14.18 3.02 7.72
N TYR A 101 15.41 2.55 7.90
CA TYR A 101 16.41 2.58 6.84
C TYR A 101 16.06 1.70 5.63
N HIS A 102 15.21 0.69 5.81
CA HIS A 102 14.71 -0.11 4.69
C HIS A 102 13.84 0.70 3.71
N PHE A 103 13.35 1.88 4.11
CA PHE A 103 12.56 2.78 3.28
C PHE A 103 13.40 3.86 2.56
N ILE A 104 14.73 3.90 2.77
CA ILE A 104 15.62 4.85 2.09
C ILE A 104 15.48 4.77 0.56
N PRO A 105 15.47 3.59 -0.09
CA PRO A 105 15.30 3.52 -1.53
C PRO A 105 14.00 4.18 -1.98
N ALA A 106 12.88 3.89 -1.30
CA ALA A 106 11.59 4.50 -1.63
C ALA A 106 11.63 6.03 -1.52
N LEU A 107 12.25 6.58 -0.47
CA LEU A 107 12.39 8.03 -0.29
C LEU A 107 13.27 8.68 -1.36
N LEU A 108 14.40 8.06 -1.71
CA LEU A 108 15.32 8.58 -2.72
C LEU A 108 14.69 8.66 -4.11
N PHE A 109 13.85 7.70 -4.48
CA PHE A 109 13.17 7.69 -5.78
C PHE A 109 11.84 8.47 -5.78
N MET A 110 11.38 8.95 -4.62
CA MET A 110 10.14 9.73 -4.48
C MET A 110 10.39 11.25 -4.56
N LEU A 111 11.63 11.69 -4.35
CA LEU A 111 12.13 13.06 -4.54
C LEU A 111 12.51 13.30 -6.01
#